data_AF-A0A6G2Q3W3-F1
#
_entry.id   AF-A0A6G2Q3W3-F1
#
_cell.length_a   1.000
_cell.length_b   1.000
_cell.length_c   1.000
_cell.angle_alpha   90.00
_cell.angle_beta   90.00
_cell.angle_gamma   90.00
#
_symmetry.space_group_name_H-M   'P 1'
#
loop_
_entity.id
_entity.type
_entity.pdbx_description
1 polymer ?
#
loop_
_entity_poly.entity_id
_entity_poly.type
_entity_poly.pdbx_seq_one_letter_code
_entity_poly.pdbx_strand_id
1 'polypeptide(L)' 'GTQVRWIYWTSGTTSTPKGVLHSDRSLIAAGSCLAHALRLRPDDVGSIAFPYAHVGGADYLVMLLLYGVP' A
#
# COMPACT_ATOMS: atom_id res chain seq x y z
N GLY A 1 -0.46 -15.80 1.53
CA GLY A 1 -0.91 -14.46 1.10
C GLY A 1 -1.10 -14.31 -0.41
N THR A 2 -1.49 -15.33 -1.19
CA THR A 2 -1.86 -15.15 -2.62
C THR A 2 -3.35 -14.96 -2.84
N GLN A 3 -4.16 -15.42 -1.88
CA GLN A 3 -5.60 -15.25 -1.93
C GLN A 3 -5.94 -13.76 -1.96
N VAL A 4 -6.88 -13.38 -2.81
CA VAL A 4 -7.45 -12.02 -2.81
C VAL A 4 -8.20 -11.82 -1.50
N ARG A 5 -7.81 -10.77 -0.76
CA ARG A 5 -8.39 -10.38 0.53
C ARG A 5 -8.71 -8.90 0.61
N TRP A 6 -8.18 -8.13 -0.34
CA TRP A 6 -8.22 -6.68 -0.36
C TRP A 6 -8.80 -6.23 -1.70
N ILE A 7 -9.76 -5.31 -1.67
CA ILE A 7 -10.38 -4.75 -2.87
C ILE A 7 -10.36 -3.24 -2.75
N TYR A 8 -9.59 -2.58 -3.62
CA TYR A 8 -9.52 -1.12 -3.71
C TYR A 8 -10.30 -0.64 -4.93
N TRP A 9 -11.19 0.32 -4.73
CA TRP A 9 -12.03 0.84 -5.81
C TRP A 9 -11.39 2.05 -6.49
N THR A 10 -11.50 2.10 -7.81
CA THR A 10 -11.12 3.26 -8.61
C THR A 10 -12.29 4.24 -8.75
N SER A 11 -12.00 5.52 -8.98
CA SER A 11 -13.03 6.58 -9.08
C SER A 11 -14.03 6.35 -10.22
N GLY A 12 -13.64 5.63 -11.26
CA GLY A 12 -14.50 5.43 -12.43
C GLY A 12 -14.71 6.72 -13.25
N THR A 13 -13.71 7.61 -13.33
CA THR A 13 -13.86 8.82 -14.16
C THR A 13 -14.12 8.50 -15.64
N THR A 14 -13.63 7.37 -16.14
CA THR A 14 -13.74 6.94 -17.54
C THR A 14 -14.71 5.77 -17.77
N SER A 15 -15.27 5.19 -16.71
CA SER A 15 -16.22 4.07 -16.74
C SER A 15 -16.82 3.87 -15.35
N THR A 16 -17.75 2.94 -15.15
CA THR A 16 -18.14 2.57 -13.78
C THR A 16 -16.93 2.18 -12.90
N PRO A 17 -16.96 2.47 -11.58
CA PRO A 17 -15.93 2.05 -10.65
C PRO A 17 -15.59 0.56 -10.79
N LYS A 18 -14.30 0.23 -10.67
CA LYS A 18 -13.80 -1.14 -10.74
C LYS A 18 -12.96 -1.46 -9.52
N GLY A 19 -13.14 -2.67 -8.99
CA GLY A 19 -12.38 -3.20 -7.87
C GLY A 19 -11.05 -3.77 -8.36
N VAL A 20 -9.95 -3.26 -7.80
CA VAL A 20 -8.60 -3.80 -7.97
C VAL A 20 -8.38 -4.85 -6.90
N LEU A 21 -8.12 -6.07 -7.32
CA LEU A 21 -8.01 -7.24 -6.44
C LEU A 21 -6.57 -7.40 -5.97
N HIS A 22 -6.38 -7.35 -4.65
CA HIS A 22 -5.08 -7.50 -4.01
C HIS A 22 -5.06 -8.68 -3.04
N SER A 23 -3.92 -9.35 -3.01
CA SER A 23 -3.55 -10.34 -2.01
C SER A 23 -2.58 -9.72 -1.00
N ASP A 24 -2.43 -10.36 0.17
CA ASP A 24 -1.44 -9.91 1.16
C ASP A 24 -0.03 -9.82 0.54
N ARG A 25 0.34 -10.77 -0.33
CA ARG A 25 1.63 -10.78 -1.02
C ARG A 25 1.80 -9.59 -1.94
N SER A 26 0.75 -9.20 -2.67
CA SER A 26 0.86 -8.03 -3.56
C SER A 26 1.04 -6.72 -2.79
N LEU A 27 0.40 -6.58 -1.62
CA LEU A 27 0.57 -5.38 -0.79
C LEU A 27 1.93 -5.36 -0.08
N ILE A 28 2.42 -6.51 0.40
CA ILE A 28 3.78 -6.65 0.93
C ILE A 28 4.83 -6.28 -0.12
N ALA A 29 4.64 -6.77 -1.37
CA ALA A 29 5.53 -6.41 -2.47
C ALA A 29 5.47 -4.90 -2.77
N ALA A 30 4.29 -4.29 -2.81
CA ALA A 30 4.13 -2.85 -3.03
C ALA A 30 4.79 -2.01 -1.93
N GLY A 31 4.54 -2.31 -0.65
CA GLY A 31 5.17 -1.61 0.48
C GLY A 31 6.70 -1.78 0.51
N SER A 32 7.22 -2.96 0.16
CA SER A 32 8.66 -3.18 0.04
C SER A 32 9.28 -2.40 -1.12
N CYS A 33 8.62 -2.40 -2.30
CA CYS A 33 9.04 -1.57 -3.42
C CYS A 33 9.01 -0.08 -3.08
N LEU A 34 8.01 0.37 -2.31
CA LEU A 34 7.90 1.76 -1.85
C LEU A 34 9.06 2.13 -0.92
N ALA A 35 9.38 1.30 0.08
CA ALA A 35 10.55 1.51 0.94
C ALA A 35 11.83 1.65 0.11
N HIS A 36 12.01 0.78 -0.88
CA HIS A 36 13.18 0.83 -1.76
C HIS A 36 13.21 2.10 -2.61
N ALA A 37 12.07 2.50 -3.19
CA ALA A 37 11.96 3.71 -4.01
C ALA A 37 12.25 4.98 -3.19
N LEU A 38 11.77 5.04 -1.94
CA LEU A 38 12.01 6.14 -1.02
C LEU A 38 13.39 6.10 -0.36
N ARG A 39 14.13 4.98 -0.51
CA ARG A 39 15.41 4.73 0.16
C ARG A 39 15.30 4.85 1.68
N LEU A 40 14.24 4.25 2.22
CA LEU A 40 13.88 4.28 3.63
C LEU A 40 15.07 3.84 4.51
N ARG A 41 15.31 4.59 5.58
CA ARG A 41 16.38 4.37 6.55
C ARG A 41 15.79 4.05 7.93
N PRO A 42 16.53 3.37 8.81
CA PRO A 42 16.06 3.04 10.16
C PRO A 42 15.76 4.25 11.05
N ASP A 43 16.32 5.42 10.73
CA ASP A 43 16.15 6.68 11.44
C ASP A 43 15.02 7.56 10.87
N ASP A 44 14.37 7.11 9.79
CA ASP A 44 13.21 7.83 9.25
C ASP A 44 12.01 7.75 10.19
N VAL A 45 11.08 8.69 10.06
CA VAL A 45 9.77 8.68 10.71
C VAL A 45 8.73 8.85 9.61
N GLY A 46 7.74 7.98 9.60
CA GLY A 46 6.76 7.89 8.54
C GLY A 46 5.36 8.27 8.99
N SER A 47 4.51 8.52 8.02
CA SER A 47 3.07 8.64 8.24
C SER A 47 2.34 8.03 7.06
N ILE A 48 1.04 7.81 7.22
CA ILE A 48 0.20 7.37 6.11
C ILE A 48 -0.23 8.62 5.33
N ALA A 49 0.49 8.90 4.23
CA ALA A 49 0.27 10.10 3.40
C ALA A 49 -1.09 10.11 2.67
N PHE A 50 -1.76 8.96 2.57
CA PHE A 50 -3.07 8.80 1.95
C PHE A 50 -4.04 8.08 2.91
N PRO A 51 -5.36 8.25 2.77
CA PRO A 51 -6.31 7.48 3.58
C PRO A 51 -6.11 5.97 3.43
N TYR A 52 -6.35 5.19 4.49
CA TYR A 52 -6.22 3.72 4.46
C TYR A 52 -7.08 3.05 3.36
N ALA A 53 -8.23 3.64 3.05
CA ALA A 53 -9.11 3.17 1.98
C ALA A 53 -8.56 3.44 0.55
N HIS A 54 -7.50 4.23 0.42
CA HIS A 54 -6.76 4.43 -0.82
C HIS A 54 -5.58 3.45 -0.87
N VAL A 55 -5.29 2.85 -2.03
CA VAL A 55 -4.22 1.83 -2.16
C VAL A 55 -2.86 2.34 -1.66
N GLY A 56 -2.54 3.59 -1.97
CA GLY A 56 -1.32 4.23 -1.44
C GLY A 56 -1.28 4.28 0.09
N GLY A 57 -2.41 4.44 0.78
CA GLY A 57 -2.43 4.43 2.25
C GLY A 57 -2.08 3.05 2.81
N ALA A 58 -2.54 1.99 2.16
CA ALA A 58 -2.16 0.63 2.53
C ALA A 58 -0.69 0.33 2.23
N ASP A 59 -0.16 0.80 1.10
CA ASP A 59 1.26 0.63 0.76
C ASP A 59 2.16 1.32 1.79
N TYR A 60 1.83 2.54 2.22
CA TYR A 60 2.52 3.24 3.31
C TYR A 60 2.42 2.47 4.63
N LEU A 61 1.22 2.04 5.03
CA LEU A 61 1.05 1.28 6.28
C LEU A 61 1.89 -0.01 6.26
N VAL A 62 1.85 -0.77 5.17
CA VAL A 62 2.62 -2.01 5.03
C VAL A 62 4.11 -1.72 5.04
N MET A 63 4.57 -0.65 4.39
CA MET A 63 5.97 -0.20 4.43
C MET A 63 6.43 0.05 5.86
N LEU A 64 5.68 0.86 6.63
CA LEU A 64 6.05 1.20 8.01
C LEU A 64 6.09 -0.03 8.92
N LEU A 65 5.09 -0.91 8.82
CA LEU A 65 5.03 -2.14 9.61
C LEU A 65 6.13 -3.14 9.22
N LEU A 66 6.46 -3.25 7.93
CA LEU A 66 7.46 -4.20 7.44
C LEU A 66 8.88 -3.79 7.81
N TYR A 67 9.18 -2.50 7.84
CA TYR A 67 10.52 -1.97 8.13
C TYR A 67 10.67 -1.40 9.55
N GLY A 68 9.60 -1.37 10.35
CA GLY A 68 9.64 -0.93 11.75
C GLY A 68 9.89 0.57 11.91
N VAL A 69 9.41 1.37 10.96
CA VAL A 69 9.54 2.83 11.00
C VAL A 69 8.36 3.43 11.78
N PRO A 70 8.62 4.24 12.83
CA PRO A 70 7.57 4.85 13.65
C PRO A 70 6.74 5.88 12.88
#